data_AF-A0A7X9FSW4-F1
#
_entry.id   AF-A0A7X9FSW4-F1
#
_cell.length_a   1.000
_cell.length_b   1.000
_cell.length_c   1.000
_cell.angle_alpha   90.00
_cell.angle_beta   90.00
_cell.angle_gamma   90.00
#
_symmetry.space_group_name_H-M   'P 1'
#
loop_
_entity.id
_entity.type
_entity.pdbx_description
1 polymer ?
#
loop_
_entity_poly.entity_id
_entity_poly.type
_entity_poly.pdbx_seq_one_letter_code
_entity_poly.pdbx_strand_id
1 'polypeptide(L)'
;MLISFILGTALSALLASLMVADAHHLITLQMEISRRSQILQTEIKLREILDGIAKDTDSHPLNIMPCIHQGNQIRYANGELNPISTSSTINGPIFSSDAISSFTLKSMELLNILEVKQRGSGFEYYACSAFKNPTPSKEEEAFIGINADGPMYLSGSIKSARGKRSCFILELKQQKNMLINVQDNLAALGVRLLIPIEREYTLYLSNKLELRYLGHLGSQNIENQPLFGPIPELHFSFSMNPGHNLPLFSLNALLPKEQVFSYASAGHLARFSYFNLIMN
;
A
#
# COMPACT_ATOMS: atom_id res chain seq x y z
N MET A 1 -77.78 17.20 0.46
CA MET A 1 -76.50 17.90 0.18
C MET A 1 -75.42 17.61 1.21
N LEU A 2 -75.68 17.67 2.53
CA LEU A 2 -74.65 17.52 3.56
C LEU A 2 -73.92 16.15 3.55
N ILE A 3 -74.65 15.05 3.37
CA ILE A 3 -74.11 13.68 3.40
C ILE A 3 -73.14 13.43 2.23
N SER A 4 -73.49 13.90 1.02
CA SER A 4 -72.64 13.77 -0.17
C SER A 4 -71.35 14.58 -0.04
N PHE A 5 -71.39 15.72 0.65
CA PHE A 5 -70.21 16.55 0.90
C PHE A 5 -69.26 15.88 1.91
N ILE A 6 -69.81 15.29 2.98
CA ILE A 6 -69.03 14.55 3.99
C ILE A 6 -68.39 13.28 3.41
N LEU A 7 -69.11 12.55 2.54
CA LEU A 7 -68.54 11.38 1.85
C LEU A 7 -67.42 11.79 0.88
N GLY A 8 -67.59 12.88 0.15
CA GLY A 8 -66.59 13.39 -0.79
C GLY A 8 -65.29 13.82 -0.10
N THR A 9 -65.38 14.48 1.05
CA THR A 9 -64.20 14.90 1.83
C THR A 9 -63.51 13.71 2.52
N ALA A 10 -64.27 12.75 3.04
CA ALA A 10 -63.71 11.53 3.64
C ALA A 10 -62.96 10.66 2.61
N LEU A 11 -63.54 10.48 1.42
CA LEU A 11 -62.90 9.74 0.33
C LEU A 11 -61.63 10.44 -0.17
N SER A 12 -61.66 11.78 -0.30
CA SER A 12 -60.49 12.57 -0.70
C SER A 12 -59.36 12.47 0.33
N ALA A 13 -59.69 12.49 1.63
CA ALA A 13 -58.71 12.33 2.70
C ALA A 13 -58.09 10.92 2.73
N LEU A 14 -58.89 9.87 2.48
CA LEU A 14 -58.42 8.48 2.38
C LEU A 14 -57.48 8.28 1.17
N LEU A 15 -57.83 8.84 0.01
CA LEU A 15 -56.98 8.78 -1.18
C LEU A 15 -55.67 9.55 -0.99
N ALA A 16 -55.73 10.72 -0.33
CA ALA A 16 -54.54 11.50 0.01
C ALA A 16 -53.61 10.74 0.98
N SER A 17 -54.16 10.06 1.99
CA SER A 17 -53.34 9.29 2.95
C SER A 17 -52.68 8.06 2.31
N LEU A 18 -53.37 7.36 1.40
CA LEU A 18 -52.80 6.26 0.61
C LEU A 18 -51.64 6.75 -0.28
N MET A 19 -51.82 7.88 -0.97
CA MET A 19 -50.75 8.44 -1.80
C MET A 19 -49.53 8.90 -0.98
N VAL A 20 -49.75 9.44 0.23
CA VAL A 20 -48.65 9.79 1.14
C VAL A 20 -47.92 8.54 1.65
N ALA A 21 -48.65 7.46 1.96
CA ALA A 21 -48.06 6.19 2.38
C ALA A 21 -47.22 5.54 1.26
N ASP A 22 -47.73 5.53 0.03
CA ASP A 22 -47.01 5.00 -1.13
C ASP A 22 -45.77 5.85 -1.46
N ALA A 23 -45.88 7.18 -1.39
CA ALA A 23 -44.75 8.08 -1.57
C ALA A 23 -43.68 7.88 -0.49
N HIS A 24 -44.09 7.72 0.77
CA HIS A 24 -43.17 7.43 1.87
C HIS A 24 -42.47 6.08 1.68
N HIS A 25 -43.21 5.05 1.27
CA HIS A 25 -42.65 3.73 0.97
C HIS A 25 -41.62 3.79 -0.18
N LEU A 26 -41.92 4.51 -1.26
CA LEU A 26 -41.01 4.71 -2.39
C LEU A 26 -39.74 5.46 -1.98
N ILE A 27 -39.87 6.52 -1.17
CA ILE A 27 -38.71 7.27 -0.65
C ILE A 27 -37.85 6.36 0.23
N THR A 28 -38.45 5.57 1.13
CA THR A 28 -37.73 4.61 1.97
C THR A 28 -37.02 3.54 1.13
N LEU A 29 -37.69 3.00 0.10
CA LEU A 29 -37.10 2.03 -0.82
C LEU A 29 -35.92 2.66 -1.61
N GLN A 30 -36.07 3.88 -2.12
CA GLN A 30 -35.01 4.57 -2.85
C GLN A 30 -33.81 4.89 -1.96
N MET A 31 -34.03 5.28 -0.72
CA MET A 31 -32.97 5.46 0.27
C MET A 31 -32.24 4.13 0.54
N GLU A 32 -32.97 3.03 0.70
CA GLU A 32 -32.38 1.71 0.93
C GLU A 32 -31.57 1.22 -0.28
N ILE A 33 -32.08 1.40 -1.51
CA ILE A 33 -31.36 1.07 -2.75
C ILE A 33 -30.09 1.91 -2.88
N SER A 34 -30.21 3.23 -2.71
CA SER A 34 -29.06 4.14 -2.80
C SER A 34 -27.98 3.77 -1.77
N ARG A 35 -28.41 3.40 -0.57
CA ARG A 35 -27.53 2.97 0.51
C ARG A 35 -26.83 1.64 0.21
N ARG A 36 -27.55 0.63 -0.27
CA ARG A 36 -26.95 -0.66 -0.67
C ARG A 36 -25.95 -0.49 -1.80
N SER A 37 -26.25 0.39 -2.76
CA SER A 37 -25.33 0.72 -3.85
C SER A 37 -24.00 1.30 -3.33
N GLN A 38 -24.05 2.21 -2.34
CA GLN A 38 -22.84 2.78 -1.73
C GLN A 38 -21.98 1.73 -1.03
N ILE A 39 -22.59 0.81 -0.29
CA ILE A 39 -21.88 -0.31 0.37
C ILE A 39 -21.19 -1.20 -0.66
N LEU A 40 -21.91 -1.59 -1.72
CA LEU A 40 -21.33 -2.45 -2.77
C LEU A 40 -20.14 -1.77 -3.47
N GLN A 41 -20.25 -0.48 -3.77
CA GLN A 41 -19.14 0.29 -4.34
C GLN A 41 -17.93 0.38 -3.40
N THR A 42 -18.18 0.40 -2.09
CA THR A 42 -17.12 0.39 -1.06
C THR A 42 -16.33 -0.91 -1.12
N GLU A 43 -17.04 -2.04 -1.13
CA GLU A 43 -16.44 -3.37 -1.17
C GLU A 43 -15.64 -3.59 -2.47
N ILE A 44 -16.17 -3.16 -3.61
CA ILE A 44 -15.48 -3.28 -4.91
C ILE A 44 -14.16 -2.51 -4.90
N LYS A 45 -14.18 -1.22 -4.51
CA LYS A 45 -12.96 -0.39 -4.46
C LYS A 45 -11.93 -0.93 -3.48
N LEU A 46 -12.37 -1.38 -2.31
CA LEU A 46 -11.48 -1.96 -1.31
C LEU A 46 -10.83 -3.23 -1.88
N ARG A 47 -11.60 -4.11 -2.52
CA ARG A 47 -11.05 -5.29 -3.20
C ARG A 47 -10.01 -4.92 -4.27
N GLU A 48 -10.28 -3.94 -5.12
CA GLU A 48 -9.33 -3.51 -6.17
C GLU A 48 -8.00 -3.02 -5.58
N ILE A 49 -8.04 -2.23 -4.50
CA ILE A 49 -6.84 -1.76 -3.80
C ILE A 49 -6.07 -2.96 -3.23
N LEU A 50 -6.77 -3.90 -2.61
CA LEU A 50 -6.17 -5.08 -1.97
C LEU A 50 -5.56 -6.06 -2.96
N ASP A 51 -6.22 -6.28 -4.11
CA ASP A 51 -5.66 -7.06 -5.20
C ASP A 51 -4.39 -6.39 -5.75
N GLY A 52 -4.35 -5.05 -5.77
CA GLY A 52 -3.14 -4.27 -6.06
C GLY A 52 -2.01 -4.55 -5.08
N ILE A 53 -2.28 -4.50 -3.76
CA ILE A 53 -1.27 -4.80 -2.72
C ILE A 53 -0.77 -6.24 -2.85
N ALA A 54 -1.68 -7.21 -2.93
CA ALA A 54 -1.32 -8.62 -3.01
C ALA A 54 -0.43 -8.89 -4.25
N LYS A 55 -0.82 -8.32 -5.40
CA LYS A 55 -0.01 -8.40 -6.62
C LYS A 55 1.36 -7.76 -6.45
N ASP A 56 1.45 -6.58 -5.84
CA ASP A 56 2.71 -5.90 -5.59
C ASP A 56 3.63 -6.76 -4.71
N THR A 57 3.09 -7.33 -3.63
CA THR A 57 3.84 -8.20 -2.69
C THR A 57 4.31 -9.52 -3.31
N ASP A 58 3.59 -10.00 -4.31
CA ASP A 58 3.92 -11.24 -5.04
C ASP A 58 4.76 -10.97 -6.30
N SER A 59 4.87 -9.72 -6.73
CA SER A 59 5.51 -9.34 -8.00
C SER A 59 7.03 -9.49 -8.01
N HIS A 60 7.67 -9.66 -6.85
CA HIS A 60 9.12 -9.72 -6.73
C HIS A 60 9.63 -10.99 -6.05
N PRO A 61 10.81 -11.49 -6.45
CA PRO A 61 11.40 -12.70 -5.89
C PRO A 61 12.00 -12.50 -4.49
N LEU A 62 12.02 -11.27 -3.98
CA LEU A 62 12.57 -10.98 -2.66
C LEU A 62 11.60 -11.35 -1.55
N ASN A 63 12.15 -11.91 -0.47
CA ASN A 63 11.38 -12.14 0.76
C ASN A 63 11.33 -10.86 1.61
N ILE A 64 10.78 -9.79 1.06
CA ILE A 64 10.46 -8.57 1.81
C ILE A 64 8.98 -8.61 2.13
N MET A 65 8.65 -8.87 3.38
CA MET A 65 7.26 -8.86 3.84
C MET A 65 6.80 -7.41 4.06
N PRO A 66 5.52 -7.10 3.79
CA PRO A 66 4.95 -5.84 4.23
C PRO A 66 5.06 -5.69 5.75
N CYS A 67 5.14 -4.44 6.20
CA CYS A 67 5.19 -4.12 7.63
C CYS A 67 3.80 -3.67 8.08
N ILE A 68 3.23 -4.35 9.08
CA ILE A 68 1.98 -3.92 9.73
C ILE A 68 2.35 -3.04 10.93
N HIS A 69 1.78 -1.85 10.97
CA HIS A 69 1.91 -0.90 12.07
C HIS A 69 0.63 -0.91 12.87
N GLN A 70 0.74 -1.16 14.17
CA GLN A 70 -0.39 -1.23 15.07
C GLN A 70 -0.57 0.06 15.85
N GLY A 71 -1.82 0.43 16.08
CA GLY A 71 -2.18 1.73 16.64
C GLY A 71 -1.74 2.87 15.72
N ASN A 72 -2.01 4.10 16.11
CA ASN A 72 -1.71 5.31 15.32
C ASN A 72 -0.21 5.60 15.08
N GLN A 73 0.66 4.59 15.14
CA GLN A 73 2.11 4.70 15.17
C GLN A 73 2.72 4.02 13.96
N ILE A 74 2.72 4.72 12.83
CA ILE A 74 3.49 4.31 11.66
C ILE A 74 4.96 4.55 12.01
N ARG A 75 5.78 3.49 11.95
CA ARG A 75 7.18 3.52 12.37
C ARG A 75 8.12 3.19 11.21
N TYR A 76 9.31 3.76 11.26
CA TYR A 76 10.42 3.26 10.48
C TYR A 76 10.87 1.91 11.06
N ALA A 77 11.57 1.11 10.25
CA ALA A 77 12.06 -0.21 10.65
C ALA A 77 13.00 -0.12 11.88
N ASN A 78 13.75 0.98 12.03
CA ASN A 78 14.57 1.26 13.22
C ASN A 78 13.77 1.62 14.49
N GLY A 79 12.43 1.61 14.44
CA GLY A 79 11.52 1.90 15.55
C GLY A 79 11.14 3.37 15.72
N GLU A 80 11.80 4.31 15.03
CA GLU A 80 11.45 5.74 15.09
C GLU A 80 10.05 5.99 14.49
N LEU A 81 9.32 6.96 15.02
CA LEU A 81 8.00 7.34 14.49
C LEU A 81 8.13 8.08 13.15
N ASN A 82 7.30 7.72 12.17
CA ASN A 82 7.13 8.52 10.97
C ASN A 82 6.39 9.83 11.31
N PRO A 83 6.80 10.97 10.74
CA PRO A 83 6.14 12.25 10.97
C PRO A 83 4.64 12.28 10.68
N ILE A 84 4.11 11.36 9.87
CA ILE A 84 2.66 11.27 9.61
C ILE A 84 1.84 10.99 10.88
N SER A 85 2.42 10.27 11.84
CA SER A 85 1.80 9.99 13.13
C SER A 85 1.70 11.22 14.04
N THR A 86 2.47 12.28 13.78
CA THR A 86 2.54 13.46 14.66
C THR A 86 2.16 14.78 13.96
N SER A 87 2.16 14.83 12.64
CA SER A 87 2.02 16.07 11.85
C SER A 87 0.59 16.55 11.64
N SER A 88 -0.42 15.67 11.67
CA SER A 88 -1.82 16.06 11.46
C SER A 88 -2.77 15.28 12.36
N THR A 89 -3.49 15.99 13.23
CA THR A 89 -4.57 15.39 14.03
C THR A 89 -5.74 14.93 13.17
N ILE A 90 -5.91 15.50 11.98
CA ILE A 90 -7.06 15.22 11.11
C ILE A 90 -6.74 14.13 10.09
N ASN A 91 -5.60 14.25 9.40
CA ASN A 91 -5.21 13.32 8.34
C ASN A 91 -4.21 12.26 8.82
N GLY A 92 -3.79 12.29 10.09
CA GLY A 92 -2.94 11.26 10.69
C GLY A 92 -3.70 9.95 10.92
N PRO A 93 -2.97 8.86 11.21
CA PRO A 93 -3.55 7.54 11.43
C PRO A 93 -4.45 7.50 12.66
N ILE A 94 -5.57 6.79 12.55
CA ILE A 94 -6.49 6.55 13.67
C ILE A 94 -5.94 5.46 14.59
N PHE A 95 -6.24 5.57 15.88
CA PHE A 95 -5.71 4.67 16.90
C PHE A 95 -6.31 3.26 16.86
N SER A 96 -7.58 3.13 16.45
CA SER A 96 -8.32 1.87 16.42
C SER A 96 -8.04 1.00 15.21
N SER A 97 -7.07 1.35 14.37
CA SER A 97 -6.82 0.64 13.11
C SER A 97 -5.34 0.52 12.82
N ASP A 98 -5.04 -0.49 12.04
CA ASP A 98 -3.70 -0.79 11.57
C ASP A 98 -3.37 0.02 10.31
N ALA A 99 -2.07 0.13 10.04
CA ALA A 99 -1.53 0.57 8.77
C ALA A 99 -0.61 -0.51 8.18
N ILE A 100 -0.42 -0.50 6.87
CA ILE A 100 0.45 -1.46 6.18
C ILE A 100 1.37 -0.76 5.20
N SER A 101 2.68 -1.00 5.32
CA SER A 101 3.70 -0.49 4.39
C SER A 101 4.18 -1.59 3.45
N SER A 102 4.41 -1.25 2.17
CA SER A 102 4.87 -2.16 1.14
C SER A 102 5.78 -1.49 0.10
N PHE A 103 6.45 -2.30 -0.70
CA PHE A 103 7.18 -1.89 -1.90
C PHE A 103 6.55 -2.48 -3.16
N THR A 104 6.63 -1.73 -4.25
CA THR A 104 6.58 -2.26 -5.61
C THR A 104 7.99 -2.17 -6.19
N LEU A 105 8.50 -3.26 -6.75
CA LEU A 105 9.86 -3.32 -7.28
C LEU A 105 9.86 -3.49 -8.80
N LYS A 106 10.78 -2.81 -9.47
CA LYS A 106 11.03 -2.98 -10.89
C LYS A 106 12.04 -4.09 -11.14
N SER A 107 11.65 -5.34 -10.88
CA SER A 107 12.54 -6.50 -10.99
C SER A 107 13.18 -6.67 -12.37
N MET A 108 12.51 -6.20 -13.44
CA MET A 108 13.06 -6.22 -14.82
C MET A 108 14.13 -5.15 -15.06
N GLU A 109 14.28 -4.17 -14.18
CA GLU A 109 15.32 -3.13 -14.20
C GLU A 109 16.48 -3.46 -13.25
N LEU A 110 16.63 -4.72 -12.85
CA LEU A 110 17.73 -5.22 -12.02
C LEU A 110 19.11 -4.82 -12.57
N LEU A 111 19.99 -4.35 -11.67
CA LEU A 111 21.37 -3.99 -11.97
C LEU A 111 22.34 -4.91 -11.21
N ASN A 112 23.34 -5.43 -11.94
CA ASN A 112 24.47 -6.14 -11.38
C ASN A 112 25.56 -5.14 -10.99
N ILE A 113 26.02 -5.19 -9.75
CA ILE A 113 27.14 -4.38 -9.25
C ILE A 113 28.45 -5.00 -9.67
N LEU A 114 29.28 -4.22 -10.36
CA LEU A 114 30.62 -4.63 -10.80
C LEU A 114 31.70 -4.04 -9.90
N GLU A 115 31.48 -2.85 -9.36
CA GLU A 115 32.40 -2.17 -8.47
C GLU A 115 31.62 -1.30 -7.48
N VAL A 116 32.12 -1.19 -6.25
CA VAL A 116 31.58 -0.28 -5.23
C VAL A 116 32.73 0.44 -4.54
N LYS A 117 32.56 1.75 -4.33
CA LYS A 117 33.51 2.59 -3.61
C LYS A 117 32.78 3.38 -2.53
N GLN A 118 33.34 3.45 -1.33
CA GLN A 118 32.85 4.38 -0.32
C GLN A 118 33.25 5.81 -0.70
N ARG A 119 32.30 6.75 -0.64
CA ARG A 119 32.53 8.19 -0.85
C ARG A 119 31.84 8.99 0.24
N GLY A 120 32.61 9.46 1.23
CA GLY A 120 32.07 10.17 2.38
C GLY A 120 31.06 9.31 3.15
N SER A 121 29.83 9.79 3.29
CA SER A 121 28.72 9.07 3.93
C SER A 121 27.89 8.19 3.00
N GLY A 122 28.27 8.09 1.71
CA GLY A 122 27.58 7.28 0.72
C GLY A 122 28.51 6.35 -0.03
N PHE A 123 27.99 5.80 -1.12
CA PHE A 123 28.61 4.78 -1.93
C PHE A 123 28.44 5.12 -3.40
N GLU A 124 29.50 4.95 -4.17
CA GLU A 124 29.49 5.00 -5.61
C GLU A 124 29.49 3.57 -6.14
N TYR A 125 28.40 3.16 -6.76
CA TYR A 125 28.24 1.86 -7.39
C TYR A 125 28.42 2.00 -8.90
N TYR A 126 29.28 1.15 -9.47
CA TYR A 126 29.30 0.92 -10.90
C TYR A 126 28.48 -0.32 -11.20
N ALA A 127 27.37 -0.15 -11.90
CA ALA A 127 26.41 -1.22 -12.14
C ALA A 127 26.05 -1.30 -13.62
N CYS A 128 25.74 -2.50 -14.11
CA CYS A 128 25.19 -2.70 -15.45
C CYS A 128 23.87 -3.46 -15.36
N SER A 129 22.95 -3.21 -16.29
CA SER A 129 21.69 -3.92 -16.30
C SER A 129 21.89 -5.43 -16.48
N ALA A 130 21.16 -6.21 -15.70
CA ALA A 130 21.16 -7.67 -15.81
C ALA A 130 20.44 -8.16 -17.07
N PHE A 131 19.52 -7.37 -17.63
CA PHE A 131 18.73 -7.72 -18.80
C PHE A 131 19.06 -6.82 -20.00
N LYS A 132 18.72 -7.27 -21.23
CA LYS A 132 18.88 -6.44 -22.44
C LYS A 132 17.74 -5.41 -22.49
N ASN A 133 18.07 -4.12 -22.46
CA ASN A 133 17.17 -2.96 -22.58
C ASN A 133 16.31 -2.49 -21.37
N PRO A 134 16.79 -2.51 -20.12
CA PRO A 134 16.24 -1.65 -19.07
C PRO A 134 17.11 -0.41 -18.89
N THR A 135 16.52 0.77 -19.03
CA THR A 135 17.13 2.03 -18.63
C THR A 135 16.28 2.59 -17.49
N PRO A 136 16.85 2.79 -16.30
CA PRO A 136 16.11 3.40 -15.20
C PRO A 136 15.68 4.82 -15.60
N SER A 137 14.43 5.15 -15.31
CA SER A 137 13.71 6.24 -15.95
C SER A 137 13.86 7.60 -15.25
N LYS A 138 14.55 7.68 -14.10
CA LYS A 138 14.57 8.90 -13.26
C LYS A 138 15.95 9.23 -12.71
N GLU A 139 16.20 10.52 -12.46
CA GLU A 139 17.48 11.03 -11.97
C GLU A 139 17.73 10.71 -10.48
N GLU A 140 16.66 10.64 -9.67
CA GLU A 140 16.69 10.14 -8.30
C GLU A 140 15.85 8.87 -8.18
N GLU A 141 16.48 7.79 -7.70
CA GLU A 141 15.84 6.49 -7.53
C GLU A 141 16.19 5.88 -6.17
N ALA A 142 15.22 5.15 -5.61
CA ALA A 142 15.45 4.25 -4.50
C ALA A 142 15.63 2.82 -5.01
N PHE A 143 16.45 2.07 -4.28
CA PHE A 143 16.86 0.73 -4.63
C PHE A 143 16.81 -0.17 -3.42
N ILE A 144 16.45 -1.42 -3.67
CA ILE A 144 16.81 -2.51 -2.78
C ILE A 144 18.18 -3.02 -3.20
N GLY A 145 19.18 -2.82 -2.34
CA GLY A 145 20.47 -3.49 -2.45
C GLY A 145 20.42 -4.87 -1.83
N ILE A 146 21.01 -5.86 -2.49
CA ILE A 146 21.10 -7.22 -1.96
C ILE A 146 22.55 -7.60 -1.75
N ASN A 147 22.85 -8.05 -0.54
CA ASN A 147 24.14 -8.59 -0.14
C ASN A 147 23.94 -9.95 0.58
N ALA A 148 25.01 -10.50 1.16
CA ALA A 148 24.97 -11.76 1.90
C ALA A 148 24.21 -11.66 3.25
N ASP A 149 24.14 -10.46 3.84
CA ASP A 149 23.50 -10.18 5.13
C ASP A 149 21.99 -9.87 4.97
N GLY A 150 21.52 -9.68 3.74
CA GLY A 150 20.12 -9.49 3.39
C GLY A 150 19.84 -8.27 2.51
N PRO A 151 18.57 -7.86 2.41
CA PRO A 151 18.20 -6.67 1.68
C PRO A 151 18.52 -5.40 2.48
N MET A 152 18.89 -4.35 1.77
CA MET A 152 19.12 -3.01 2.31
C MET A 152 18.44 -1.97 1.44
N TYR A 153 18.05 -0.85 2.04
CA TYR A 153 17.47 0.27 1.31
C TYR A 153 18.50 1.34 1.04
N LEU A 154 18.61 1.71 -0.23
CA LEU A 154 19.54 2.69 -0.75
C LEU A 154 18.77 3.71 -1.59
N SER A 155 19.15 4.98 -1.52
CA SER A 155 18.59 5.98 -2.43
C SER A 155 19.64 7.02 -2.80
N GLY A 156 19.45 7.63 -3.95
CA GLY A 156 20.35 8.66 -4.43
C GLY A 156 20.19 8.87 -5.92
N SER A 157 21.29 9.24 -6.58
CA SER A 157 21.27 9.65 -7.98
C SER A 157 21.88 8.61 -8.90
N ILE A 158 21.38 8.56 -10.14
CA ILE A 158 21.89 7.72 -11.20
C ILE A 158 22.47 8.56 -12.34
N LYS A 159 23.64 8.18 -12.84
CA LYS A 159 24.31 8.80 -13.98
C LYS A 159 24.67 7.71 -14.99
N SER A 160 24.43 7.98 -16.28
CA SER A 160 24.88 7.06 -17.33
C SER A 160 26.41 6.98 -17.37
N ALA A 161 26.96 5.77 -17.44
CA ALA A 161 28.39 5.59 -17.60
C ALA A 161 28.81 5.93 -19.04
N ARG A 162 29.79 6.82 -19.20
CA ARG A 162 30.25 7.26 -20.54
C ARG A 162 30.70 6.06 -21.38
N GLY A 163 30.15 5.94 -22.59
CA GLY A 163 30.62 4.99 -23.61
C GLY A 163 30.16 3.53 -23.47
N LYS A 164 29.37 3.16 -22.45
CA LYS A 164 28.79 1.82 -22.32
C LYS A 164 27.27 1.88 -22.20
N ARG A 165 26.57 1.34 -23.19
CA ARG A 165 25.10 1.20 -23.12
C ARG A 165 24.74 0.26 -21.95
N SER A 166 23.71 0.61 -21.20
CA SER A 166 23.18 -0.17 -20.06
C SER A 166 24.08 -0.28 -18.83
N CYS A 167 25.06 0.61 -18.67
CA CYS A 167 25.85 0.73 -17.43
C CYS A 167 25.73 2.14 -16.83
N PHE A 168 25.78 2.20 -15.50
CA PHE A 168 25.45 3.36 -14.70
C PHE A 168 26.46 3.54 -13.57
N ILE A 169 26.65 4.79 -13.16
CA ILE A 169 27.30 5.17 -11.92
C ILE A 169 26.19 5.67 -10.99
N LEU A 170 26.03 5.01 -9.85
CA LEU A 170 25.01 5.35 -8.87
C LEU A 170 25.68 5.91 -7.61
N GLU A 171 25.28 7.10 -7.19
CA GLU A 171 25.73 7.71 -5.94
C GLU A 171 24.62 7.53 -4.91
N LEU A 172 24.68 6.45 -4.12
CA LEU A 172 23.62 6.04 -3.21
C LEU A 172 24.05 6.17 -1.76
N LYS A 173 23.08 6.45 -0.89
CA LYS A 173 23.23 6.45 0.56
C LYS A 173 22.22 5.50 1.17
N GLN A 174 22.62 4.87 2.27
CA GLN A 174 21.67 4.13 3.08
C GLN A 174 20.70 5.12 3.74
N GLN A 175 19.42 4.78 3.70
CA GLN A 175 18.38 5.57 4.34
C GLN A 175 17.47 4.65 5.16
N LYS A 176 16.86 5.25 6.19
CA LYS A 176 15.78 4.59 6.92
C LYS A 176 14.52 4.54 6.06
N ASN A 177 13.73 3.50 6.25
CA ASN A 177 12.42 3.32 5.63
C ASN A 177 11.50 2.54 6.59
N MET A 178 10.31 2.13 6.15
CA MET A 178 9.34 1.43 7.00
C MET A 178 9.40 -0.11 6.96
N LEU A 179 10.23 -0.69 6.08
CA LEU A 179 10.20 -2.13 5.75
C LEU A 179 11.51 -2.87 6.04
N ILE A 180 12.65 -2.21 5.87
CA ILE A 180 13.99 -2.81 5.94
C ILE A 180 14.79 -2.10 7.02
N ASN A 181 15.28 -2.89 7.97
CA ASN A 181 16.15 -2.39 9.02
C ASN A 181 17.45 -1.83 8.44
N VAL A 182 17.89 -0.72 9.02
CA VAL A 182 19.19 -0.14 8.70
C VAL A 182 20.26 -1.10 9.24
N GLN A 183 20.91 -1.84 8.33
CA GLN A 183 22.10 -2.63 8.63
C GLN A 183 23.34 -1.73 8.75
N ASP A 184 24.46 -2.28 9.23
CA ASP A 184 25.72 -1.54 9.30
C ASP A 184 26.20 -1.04 7.94
N ASN A 185 26.76 0.17 7.90
CA ASN A 185 27.25 0.81 6.67
C ASN A 185 28.26 -0.04 5.88
N LEU A 186 28.99 -0.96 6.53
CA LEU A 186 29.93 -1.86 5.86
C LEU A 186 29.22 -2.90 4.98
N ALA A 187 27.98 -3.28 5.31
CA ALA A 187 27.17 -4.20 4.52
C ALA A 187 26.86 -3.65 3.12
N ALA A 188 26.86 -2.32 2.96
CA ALA A 188 26.68 -1.64 1.67
C ALA A 188 27.79 -1.96 0.66
N LEU A 189 29.02 -2.18 1.12
CA LEU A 189 30.14 -2.60 0.27
C LEU A 189 29.97 -4.05 -0.24
N GLY A 190 29.13 -4.84 0.44
CA GLY A 190 28.80 -6.21 0.09
C GLY A 190 27.70 -6.33 -0.97
N VAL A 191 27.07 -5.22 -1.40
CA VAL A 191 25.97 -5.28 -2.37
C VAL A 191 26.44 -5.83 -3.70
N ARG A 192 25.65 -6.76 -4.26
CA ARG A 192 25.89 -7.41 -5.56
C ARG A 192 24.82 -7.07 -6.58
N LEU A 193 23.62 -6.77 -6.10
CA LEU A 193 22.46 -6.47 -6.94
C LEU A 193 21.77 -5.21 -6.43
N LEU A 194 21.29 -4.38 -7.35
CA LEU A 194 20.36 -3.29 -7.06
C LEU A 194 19.08 -3.51 -7.84
N ILE A 195 17.94 -3.46 -7.15
CA ILE A 195 16.61 -3.53 -7.76
C ILE A 195 15.93 -2.17 -7.54
N PRO A 196 15.57 -1.42 -8.59
CA PRO A 196 14.87 -0.17 -8.43
C PRO A 196 13.51 -0.36 -7.77
N ILE A 197 13.16 0.56 -6.88
CA ILE A 197 11.86 0.64 -6.24
C ILE A 197 10.96 1.51 -7.11
N GLU A 198 9.86 0.95 -7.58
CA GLU A 198 8.86 1.69 -8.35
C GLU A 198 8.04 2.60 -7.42
N ARG A 199 7.57 2.02 -6.32
CA ARG A 199 6.73 2.68 -5.32
C ARG A 199 7.09 2.16 -3.95
N GLU A 200 7.12 3.07 -3.00
CA GLU A 200 7.13 2.77 -1.57
C GLU A 200 5.92 3.49 -0.98
N TYR A 201 5.07 2.75 -0.27
CA TYR A 201 3.82 3.30 0.21
C TYR A 201 3.35 2.68 1.52
N THR A 202 2.48 3.42 2.19
CA THR A 202 1.74 2.96 3.37
C THR A 202 0.26 3.25 3.19
N LEU A 203 -0.58 2.22 3.39
CA LEU A 203 -2.01 2.41 3.51
C LEU A 203 -2.40 2.49 4.97
N TYR A 204 -3.24 3.47 5.30
CA TYR A 204 -3.71 3.65 6.67
C TYR A 204 -5.08 4.31 6.70
N LEU A 205 -5.81 4.09 7.79
CA LEU A 205 -7.06 4.79 8.04
C LEU A 205 -6.78 6.09 8.81
N SER A 206 -7.28 7.22 8.30
CA SER A 206 -7.11 8.51 8.97
C SER A 206 -8.17 8.77 10.03
N ASN A 207 -7.97 9.80 10.88
CA ASN A 207 -8.97 10.25 11.85
C ASN A 207 -10.29 10.76 11.21
N LYS A 208 -10.31 10.96 9.89
CA LYS A 208 -11.54 11.22 9.11
C LYS A 208 -12.30 9.96 8.68
N LEU A 209 -11.82 8.77 9.07
CA LEU A 209 -12.32 7.49 8.59
C LEU A 209 -12.10 7.30 7.08
N GLU A 210 -11.08 7.95 6.51
CA GLU A 210 -10.70 7.77 5.10
C GLU A 210 -9.48 6.84 5.04
N LEU A 211 -9.55 5.80 4.21
CA LEU A 211 -8.38 5.05 3.76
C LEU A 211 -7.52 5.97 2.91
N ARG A 212 -6.25 6.10 3.28
CA ARG A 212 -5.29 6.99 2.63
C ARG A 212 -4.09 6.22 2.11
N TYR A 213 -3.58 6.69 0.98
CA TYR A 213 -2.30 6.31 0.41
C TYR A 213 -1.24 7.32 0.83
N LEU A 214 -0.26 6.88 1.61
CA LEU A 214 0.94 7.64 1.91
C LEU A 214 2.06 7.15 1.01
N GLY A 215 2.43 7.92 -0.01
CA GLY A 215 3.62 7.65 -0.82
C GLY A 215 4.86 8.22 -0.13
N HIS A 216 5.95 7.46 -0.06
CA HIS A 216 7.20 7.91 0.54
C HIS A 216 8.44 7.47 -0.24
N LEU A 217 9.56 8.12 0.06
CA LEU A 217 10.89 7.77 -0.41
C LEU A 217 11.83 7.81 0.80
N GLY A 218 12.09 6.64 1.37
CA GLY A 218 12.85 6.50 2.61
C GLY A 218 12.15 7.21 3.76
N SER A 219 12.75 8.29 4.26
CA SER A 219 12.19 9.08 5.37
C SER A 219 11.31 10.25 4.94
N GLN A 220 11.17 10.51 3.64
CA GLN A 220 10.38 11.62 3.14
C GLN A 220 8.99 11.15 2.71
N ASN A 221 7.95 11.76 3.27
CA ASN A 221 6.59 11.58 2.79
C ASN A 221 6.39 12.49 1.56
N ILE A 222 6.11 11.90 0.41
CA ILE A 222 5.96 12.61 -0.87
C ILE A 222 4.49 12.94 -1.13
N GLU A 223 3.60 12.07 -0.69
CA GLU A 223 2.18 12.11 -1.05
C GLU A 223 1.33 11.59 0.09
N ASN A 224 0.14 12.17 0.26
CA ASN A 224 -0.86 11.67 1.20
C ASN A 224 -2.26 11.89 0.64
N GLN A 225 -2.77 10.95 -0.14
CA GLN A 225 -4.05 11.06 -0.83
C GLN A 225 -5.15 10.22 -0.17
N PRO A 226 -6.39 10.74 -0.04
CA PRO A 226 -7.53 9.90 0.29
C PRO A 226 -7.85 8.99 -0.90
N LEU A 227 -8.04 7.70 -0.63
CA LEU A 227 -8.48 6.72 -1.61
C LEU A 227 -9.99 6.49 -1.52
N PHE A 228 -10.49 6.32 -0.30
CA PHE A 228 -11.87 5.93 -0.05
C PHE A 228 -12.29 6.22 1.41
N GLY A 229 -13.59 6.39 1.67
CA GLY A 229 -14.16 6.49 3.01
C GLY A 229 -15.68 6.72 2.95
N PRO A 230 -16.41 6.60 4.08
CA PRO A 230 -15.91 6.33 5.43
C PRO A 230 -15.74 4.83 5.72
N ILE A 231 -14.63 4.46 6.38
CA ILE A 231 -14.34 3.13 6.94
C ILE A 231 -14.10 3.30 8.44
N PRO A 232 -14.98 2.80 9.32
CA PRO A 232 -14.79 2.87 10.76
C PRO A 232 -13.50 2.24 11.29
N GLU A 233 -13.14 1.07 10.76
CA GLU A 233 -12.04 0.26 11.33
C GLU A 233 -11.38 -0.60 10.25
N LEU A 234 -10.07 -0.78 10.36
CA LEU A 234 -9.26 -1.58 9.44
C LEU A 234 -8.18 -2.32 10.22
N HIS A 235 -8.13 -3.64 10.07
CA HIS A 235 -7.15 -4.51 10.71
C HIS A 235 -6.45 -5.38 9.68
N PHE A 236 -5.14 -5.50 9.83
CA PHE A 236 -4.30 -6.35 8.98
C PHE A 236 -3.69 -7.46 9.82
N SER A 237 -3.52 -8.64 9.23
CA SER A 237 -2.78 -9.72 9.88
C SER A 237 -2.06 -10.60 8.87
N PHE A 238 -0.95 -11.16 9.33
CA PHE A 238 -0.24 -12.25 8.65
C PHE A 238 -0.38 -13.51 9.50
N SER A 239 -0.77 -14.61 8.87
CA SER A 239 -0.76 -15.93 9.48
C SER A 239 -0.05 -16.92 8.58
N MET A 240 0.50 -18.00 9.14
CA MET A 240 1.06 -19.08 8.33
C MET A 240 -0.07 -20.06 8.01
N ASN A 241 -0.28 -20.39 6.73
CA ASN A 241 -1.21 -21.44 6.34
C ASN A 241 -0.63 -22.80 6.77
N PRO A 242 -1.26 -23.51 7.72
CA PRO A 242 -0.72 -24.74 8.31
C PRO A 242 -0.56 -25.89 7.30
N GLY A 243 -1.22 -25.84 6.14
CA GLY A 243 -1.11 -26.88 5.12
C GLY A 243 0.00 -26.67 4.08
N HIS A 244 0.51 -25.44 3.93
CA HIS A 244 1.35 -25.08 2.79
C HIS A 244 2.57 -24.20 3.12
N ASN A 245 2.79 -23.83 4.40
CA ASN A 245 3.84 -22.89 4.81
C ASN A 245 3.81 -21.56 4.03
N LEU A 246 2.61 -21.14 3.62
CA LEU A 246 2.38 -19.90 2.89
C LEU A 246 1.96 -18.80 3.85
N PRO A 247 2.59 -17.60 3.87
CA PRO A 247 2.03 -16.48 4.59
C PRO A 247 0.70 -16.13 3.92
N LEU A 248 -0.34 -16.19 4.73
CA LEU A 248 -1.67 -15.72 4.42
C LEU A 248 -1.76 -14.29 4.93
N PHE A 249 -1.91 -13.36 3.99
CA PHE A 249 -2.32 -12.00 4.30
C PHE A 249 -3.83 -11.98 4.50
N SER A 250 -4.29 -11.37 5.58
CA SER A 250 -5.69 -11.12 5.81
C SER A 250 -5.94 -9.68 6.22
N LEU A 251 -7.09 -9.18 5.80
CA LEU A 251 -7.64 -7.89 6.16
C LEU A 251 -9.08 -8.07 6.65
N ASN A 252 -9.40 -7.37 7.72
CA ASN A 252 -10.77 -7.20 8.19
C ASN A 252 -11.07 -5.70 8.27
N ALA A 253 -12.14 -5.28 7.61
CA ALA A 253 -12.63 -3.91 7.67
C ALA A 253 -14.03 -3.90 8.29
N LEU A 254 -14.26 -2.97 9.21
CA LEU A 254 -15.61 -2.62 9.65
C LEU A 254 -16.12 -1.53 8.71
N LEU A 255 -17.15 -1.86 7.94
CA LEU A 255 -17.87 -0.93 7.08
C LEU A 255 -18.97 -0.22 7.88
N PRO A 256 -19.53 0.90 7.36
CA PRO A 256 -20.66 1.56 8.01
C PRO A 256 -21.82 0.60 8.33
N LYS A 257 -22.45 0.78 9.50
CA LYS A 257 -23.53 -0.09 10.06
C LYS A 257 -23.06 -1.47 10.53
N GLU A 258 -21.83 -1.58 11.01
CA GLU A 258 -21.31 -2.80 11.63
C GLU A 258 -21.20 -4.00 10.66
N GLN A 259 -21.20 -3.74 9.35
CA GLN A 259 -20.95 -4.80 8.37
C GLN A 259 -19.46 -5.10 8.32
N VAL A 260 -19.10 -6.37 8.45
CA VAL A 260 -17.70 -6.81 8.39
C VAL A 260 -17.37 -7.26 6.96
N PHE A 261 -16.32 -6.67 6.40
CA PHE A 261 -15.70 -7.13 5.16
C PHE A 261 -14.39 -7.84 5.49
N SER A 262 -14.21 -9.04 4.98
CA SER A 262 -12.99 -9.82 5.14
C SER A 262 -12.40 -10.16 3.78
N TYR A 263 -11.08 -9.96 3.66
CA TYR A 263 -10.28 -10.33 2.51
C TYR A 263 -9.10 -11.17 2.98
N ALA A 264 -8.79 -12.23 2.26
CA ALA A 264 -7.59 -13.01 2.50
C ALA A 264 -6.96 -13.40 1.17
N SER A 265 -5.64 -13.29 1.10
CA SER A 265 -4.85 -13.71 -0.06
C SER A 265 -3.63 -14.49 0.43
N ALA A 266 -3.44 -15.67 -0.16
CA ALA A 266 -2.24 -16.47 0.07
C ALA A 266 -1.22 -16.11 -1.02
N GLY A 267 -0.04 -15.64 -0.61
CA GLY A 267 1.00 -15.23 -1.54
C GLY A 267 2.19 -16.18 -1.51
N HIS A 268 2.49 -16.84 -2.64
CA HIS A 268 3.73 -17.55 -2.94
C HIS A 268 3.78 -17.88 -4.42
N LEU A 269 4.75 -17.33 -5.18
CA LEU A 269 5.18 -17.91 -6.46
C LEU A 269 6.54 -17.42 -7.01
N ALA A 270 7.24 -16.46 -6.38
CA ALA A 270 8.53 -15.98 -6.92
C ALA A 270 9.73 -16.07 -5.95
N ARG A 271 9.53 -16.44 -4.67
CA ARG A 271 10.50 -16.12 -3.60
C ARG A 271 11.82 -16.91 -3.56
N PHE A 272 12.05 -17.95 -4.38
CA PHE A 272 13.12 -18.91 -4.06
C PHE A 272 14.03 -19.46 -5.18
N SER A 273 13.75 -19.28 -6.47
CA SER A 273 14.55 -19.94 -7.52
C SER A 273 15.69 -19.08 -8.11
N TYR A 274 15.47 -17.79 -8.36
CA TYR A 274 16.47 -16.95 -9.05
C TYR A 274 17.65 -16.51 -8.17
N PHE A 275 17.44 -16.28 -6.88
CA PHE A 275 18.54 -15.87 -5.98
C PHE A 275 19.62 -16.94 -5.84
N ASN A 276 19.22 -18.21 -5.73
CA ASN A 276 20.17 -19.33 -5.73
C ASN A 276 20.90 -19.50 -7.07
N LEU A 277 20.37 -18.99 -8.17
CA LEU A 277 20.98 -19.04 -9.50
C LEU A 277 21.88 -17.84 -9.79
N ILE A 278 21.71 -16.72 -9.06
CA ILE A 278 22.51 -15.50 -9.18
C ILE A 278 23.64 -15.46 -8.13
N MET A 279 23.44 -16.09 -6.96
CA MET A 279 24.40 -16.13 -5.85
C MET A 279 25.33 -17.35 -5.88
N ASN A 280 25.05 -18.37 -6.70
CA ASN A 280 25.94 -19.51 -6.98
C ASN A 280 26.45 -19.44 -8.43
#